data_AF-A0A6P4YJ07-F1
#
_entry.id   AF-A0A6P4YJ07-F1
#
_cell.length_a   1.000
_cell.length_b   1.000
_cell.length_c   1.000
_cell.angle_alpha   90.00
_cell.angle_beta   90.00
_cell.angle_gamma   90.00
#
_symmetry.space_group_name_H-M   'P 1'
#
loop_
_entity.id
_entity.type
_entity.pdbx_description
1 polymer ?
#
loop_
_entity_poly.entity_id
_entity_poly.type
_entity_poly.pdbx_seq_one_letter_code
_entity_poly.pdbx_strand_id
1 'polypeptide(L)'
;MNQAEVADMLEDSLQILTGSAQDVIERENSKRALLTATSAAAALAHLSAVVGIVGFAMDQIGSVSAKTTAQLDEVQDKLRTLDNKIDDFTRKVSDLKLGQQYLRQVILYGRDEQRLRNVLDTLARMKFSNGQYKGIDDIQGWADSVLSHGSDGINSVLFNLLEMVKPRSSIFGGKSLFEIYHQQLKGHLEQYSIKMRLKAAQIYGLIGSGYRAWIRALLIKGRDGDILTTVQAGKSKLKDVCQSMKKYVDYEKVL
;
A
#
# COMPACT_ATOMS: atom_id res chain seq x y z
N MET A 1 7.56 -16.91 -15.89
CA MET A 1 7.00 -16.96 -14.53
C MET A 1 5.51 -17.26 -14.65
N ASN A 2 5.05 -18.39 -14.11
CA ASN A 2 3.67 -18.87 -14.26
C ASN A 2 2.76 -18.36 -13.11
N GLN A 3 1.44 -18.50 -13.25
CA GLN A 3 0.47 -18.01 -12.24
C GLN A 3 0.64 -18.65 -10.85
N ALA A 4 1.27 -19.84 -10.76
CA ALA A 4 1.53 -20.53 -9.51
C ALA A 4 2.67 -19.88 -8.70
N GLU A 5 3.78 -19.50 -9.34
CA GLU A 5 4.88 -18.76 -8.70
C GLU A 5 4.43 -17.40 -8.16
N VAL A 6 3.39 -16.82 -8.77
CA VAL A 6 2.84 -15.51 -8.41
C VAL A 6 1.93 -15.57 -7.19
N ALA A 7 1.11 -16.61 -7.06
CA ALA A 7 0.28 -16.85 -5.87
C ALA A 7 1.17 -17.18 -4.66
N ASP A 8 2.18 -18.01 -4.87
CA ASP A 8 3.19 -18.38 -3.87
C ASP A 8 3.93 -17.15 -3.32
N MET A 9 4.30 -16.19 -4.18
CA MET A 9 4.92 -14.93 -3.77
C MET A 9 4.03 -14.00 -2.93
N LEU A 10 2.71 -14.02 -3.15
CA LEU A 10 1.76 -13.20 -2.38
C LEU A 10 1.39 -13.87 -1.06
N GLU A 11 1.30 -15.20 -1.05
CA GLU A 11 1.16 -16.01 0.15
C GLU A 11 2.40 -15.88 1.05
N ASP A 12 3.61 -15.93 0.47
CA ASP A 12 4.87 -15.58 1.13
C ASP A 12 4.81 -14.17 1.73
N SER A 13 4.32 -13.18 0.99
CA SER A 13 4.24 -11.79 1.45
C SER A 13 3.25 -11.63 2.61
N LEU A 14 2.14 -12.38 2.58
CA LEU A 14 1.18 -12.47 3.66
C LEU A 14 1.81 -13.15 4.88
N GLN A 15 2.40 -14.33 4.70
CA GLN A 15 3.03 -15.12 5.76
C GLN A 15 4.21 -14.39 6.42
N ILE A 16 4.98 -13.63 5.63
CA ILE A 16 6.05 -12.75 6.11
C ILE A 16 5.52 -11.64 7.02
N LEU A 17 4.32 -11.11 6.74
CA LEU A 17 3.73 -10.01 7.51
C LEU A 17 2.84 -10.49 8.66
N THR A 18 2.40 -11.75 8.65
CA THR A 18 1.52 -12.33 9.68
C THR A 18 2.23 -13.21 10.72
N GLY A 19 3.49 -13.60 10.47
CA GLY A 19 4.14 -14.72 11.14
C GLY A 19 4.53 -14.59 12.63
N SER A 20 4.29 -13.47 13.33
CA SER A 20 4.74 -13.30 14.73
C SER A 20 3.70 -12.58 15.58
N ALA A 21 2.55 -13.23 15.80
CA ALA A 21 1.52 -12.72 16.73
C ALA A 21 1.10 -13.73 17.81
N GLN A 22 1.43 -15.01 17.65
CA GLN A 22 0.97 -16.06 18.56
C GLN A 22 1.73 -16.09 19.89
N ASP A 23 2.97 -15.61 19.93
CA ASP A 23 3.81 -15.67 21.14
C ASP A 23 3.75 -14.41 22.02
N VAL A 24 3.03 -13.36 21.60
CA VAL A 24 2.83 -12.12 22.37
C VAL A 24 1.83 -12.31 23.53
N ILE A 25 1.21 -13.49 23.64
CA ILE A 25 0.07 -13.79 24.52
C ILE A 25 0.45 -13.83 26.01
N GLU A 26 1.73 -14.01 26.38
CA GLU A 26 2.05 -14.49 27.74
C GLU A 26 2.74 -13.54 28.74
N ARG A 27 3.12 -12.28 28.44
CA ARG A 27 3.83 -11.46 29.45
C ARG A 27 3.31 -10.03 29.72
N GLU A 28 2.71 -9.95 30.92
CA GLU A 28 2.57 -8.85 31.91
C GLU A 28 1.45 -7.79 31.82
N ASN A 29 0.59 -7.85 32.87
CA ASN A 29 -0.53 -7.00 33.29
C ASN A 29 -1.87 -7.19 32.54
N SER A 30 -2.66 -8.16 33.03
CA SER A 30 -3.79 -8.87 32.41
C SER A 30 -5.01 -8.07 31.90
N LYS A 31 -5.02 -6.74 31.99
CA LYS A 31 -6.02 -5.89 31.32
C LYS A 31 -5.42 -4.98 30.26
N ARG A 32 -4.27 -4.37 30.55
CA ARG A 32 -3.52 -3.58 29.57
C ARG A 32 -2.90 -4.50 28.53
N ALA A 33 -2.30 -5.61 28.93
CA ALA A 33 -1.79 -6.63 28.01
C ALA A 33 -2.88 -7.18 27.08
N LEU A 34 -4.09 -7.43 27.59
CA LEU A 34 -5.20 -7.93 26.78
C LEU A 34 -5.70 -6.88 25.77
N LEU A 35 -5.85 -5.61 26.20
CA LEU A 35 -6.25 -4.51 25.31
C LEU A 35 -5.15 -4.20 24.26
N THR A 36 -3.88 -4.26 24.67
CA THR A 36 -2.72 -4.10 23.80
C THR A 36 -2.60 -5.26 22.82
N ALA A 37 -2.80 -6.51 23.25
CA ALA A 37 -2.82 -7.68 22.37
C ALA A 37 -4.00 -7.60 21.38
N THR A 38 -5.18 -7.21 21.84
CA THR A 38 -6.37 -7.04 20.99
C THR A 38 -6.16 -5.97 19.93
N SER A 39 -5.59 -4.83 20.30
CA SER A 39 -5.33 -3.72 19.37
C SER A 39 -4.17 -4.00 18.42
N ALA A 40 -3.12 -4.69 18.88
CA ALA A 40 -2.03 -5.19 18.03
C ALA A 40 -2.53 -6.23 17.02
N ALA A 41 -3.36 -7.18 17.46
CA ALA A 41 -3.99 -8.18 16.59
C ALA A 41 -4.94 -7.53 15.58
N ALA A 42 -5.70 -6.51 15.98
CA ALA A 42 -6.53 -5.74 15.06
C ALA A 42 -5.69 -4.99 14.01
N ALA A 43 -4.58 -4.35 14.41
CA ALA A 43 -3.67 -3.68 13.48
C ALA A 43 -3.01 -4.68 12.50
N LEU A 44 -2.71 -5.89 12.97
CA LEU A 44 -2.22 -6.97 12.11
C LEU A 44 -3.28 -7.44 11.12
N ALA A 45 -4.51 -7.71 11.58
CA ALA A 45 -5.61 -8.09 10.72
C ALA A 45 -5.90 -7.03 9.64
N HIS A 46 -5.75 -5.75 10.00
CA HIS A 46 -5.83 -4.64 9.06
C HIS A 46 -4.75 -4.68 7.97
N LEU A 47 -3.50 -4.91 8.35
CA LEU A 47 -2.39 -5.09 7.42
C LEU A 47 -2.63 -6.28 6.48
N SER A 48 -3.00 -7.45 7.03
CA SER A 48 -3.31 -8.64 6.23
C SER A 48 -4.45 -8.41 5.25
N ALA A 49 -5.50 -7.70 5.68
CA ALA A 49 -6.62 -7.37 4.81
C ALA A 49 -6.19 -6.47 3.64
N VAL A 50 -5.33 -5.48 3.87
CA VAL A 50 -4.79 -4.64 2.78
C VAL A 50 -3.96 -5.46 1.81
N VAL A 51 -3.06 -6.29 2.33
CA VAL A 51 -2.18 -7.13 1.50
C VAL A 51 -3.00 -8.07 0.63
N GLY A 52 -4.01 -8.73 1.21
CA GLY A 52 -4.94 -9.60 0.48
C GLY A 52 -5.73 -8.87 -0.61
N ILE A 53 -6.24 -7.67 -0.34
CA ILE A 53 -6.97 -6.88 -1.34
C ILE A 53 -6.06 -6.47 -2.51
N VAL A 54 -4.86 -5.96 -2.21
CA VAL A 54 -3.89 -5.54 -3.24
C VAL A 54 -3.44 -6.74 -4.06
N GLY A 55 -3.09 -7.86 -3.42
CA GLY A 55 -2.70 -9.10 -4.09
C GLY A 55 -3.77 -9.59 -5.05
N PHE A 56 -5.01 -9.75 -4.55
CA PHE A 56 -6.16 -10.12 -5.37
C PHE A 56 -6.32 -9.20 -6.57
N ALA A 57 -6.26 -7.88 -6.36
CA ALA A 57 -6.45 -6.93 -7.44
C ALA A 57 -5.34 -7.03 -8.52
N MET A 58 -4.10 -7.27 -8.12
CA MET A 58 -2.97 -7.44 -9.04
C MET A 58 -3.02 -8.77 -9.80
N ASP A 59 -3.51 -9.85 -9.19
CA ASP A 59 -3.71 -11.14 -9.86
C ASP A 59 -4.84 -11.09 -10.88
N GLN A 60 -5.94 -10.46 -10.49
CA GLN A 60 -7.08 -10.23 -11.34
C GLN A 60 -6.69 -9.39 -12.57
N ILE A 61 -5.76 -8.45 -12.46
CA ILE A 61 -5.38 -7.64 -13.63
C ILE A 61 -4.44 -8.40 -14.59
N GLY A 62 -3.74 -9.45 -14.13
CA GLY A 62 -2.96 -10.32 -15.00
C GLY A 62 -3.79 -11.21 -15.94
N SER A 63 -5.08 -11.38 -15.68
CA SER A 63 -6.02 -12.22 -16.45
C SER A 63 -6.95 -11.42 -17.38
N VAL A 64 -6.58 -10.17 -17.71
CA VAL A 64 -7.48 -9.16 -18.32
C VAL A 64 -7.98 -9.44 -19.73
N SER A 65 -7.44 -10.42 -20.46
CA SER A 65 -7.95 -10.69 -21.83
C SER A 65 -9.40 -11.22 -21.90
N ALA A 66 -10.05 -11.60 -20.79
CA ALA A 66 -11.34 -12.29 -20.84
C ALA A 66 -12.34 -11.97 -19.70
N LYS A 67 -12.43 -10.73 -19.21
CA LYS A 67 -13.24 -10.44 -18.01
C LYS A 67 -14.70 -10.09 -18.24
N THR A 68 -15.57 -10.63 -17.38
CA THR A 68 -17.00 -10.30 -17.29
C THR A 68 -17.22 -9.06 -16.41
N THR A 69 -18.34 -8.37 -16.60
CA THR A 69 -18.75 -7.18 -15.81
C THR A 69 -18.71 -7.45 -14.29
N ALA A 70 -19.14 -8.64 -13.85
CA ALA A 70 -19.15 -9.01 -12.43
C ALA A 70 -17.75 -9.05 -11.79
N GLN A 71 -16.72 -9.49 -12.51
CA GLN A 71 -15.35 -9.50 -12.01
C GLN A 71 -14.78 -8.09 -11.91
N LEU A 72 -15.16 -7.19 -12.81
CA LEU A 72 -14.77 -5.79 -12.74
C LEU A 72 -15.44 -5.08 -11.56
N ASP A 73 -16.70 -5.39 -11.28
CA ASP A 73 -17.43 -4.86 -10.13
C ASP A 73 -16.81 -5.33 -8.80
N GLU A 74 -16.49 -6.62 -8.65
CA GLU A 74 -15.82 -7.12 -7.43
C GLU A 74 -14.45 -6.43 -7.21
N VAL A 75 -13.68 -6.28 -8.29
CA VAL A 75 -12.39 -5.62 -8.29
C VAL A 75 -12.56 -4.12 -7.93
N GLN A 76 -13.67 -3.49 -8.32
CA GLN A 76 -14.02 -2.11 -7.98
C GLN A 76 -14.44 -1.96 -6.51
N ASP A 77 -15.27 -2.85 -5.98
CA ASP A 77 -15.69 -2.83 -4.58
C ASP A 77 -14.52 -3.06 -3.63
N LYS A 78 -13.58 -3.93 -4.02
CA LYS A 78 -12.33 -4.11 -3.30
C LYS A 78 -11.45 -2.86 -3.30
N LEU A 79 -11.43 -2.06 -4.37
CA LEU A 79 -10.74 -0.75 -4.33
C LEU A 79 -11.38 0.18 -3.34
N ARG A 80 -12.71 0.30 -3.39
CA ARG A 80 -13.42 1.21 -2.52
C ARG A 80 -13.16 0.87 -1.06
N THR A 81 -13.14 -0.44 -0.76
CA THR A 81 -12.76 -0.96 0.55
C THR A 81 -11.31 -0.61 0.90
N LEU A 82 -10.38 -0.74 -0.04
CA LEU A 82 -8.97 -0.41 0.15
C LEU A 82 -8.75 1.09 0.38
N ASP A 83 -9.39 1.94 -0.41
CA ASP A 83 -9.35 3.40 -0.32
C ASP A 83 -9.85 3.88 1.05
N ASN A 84 -11.02 3.39 1.47
CA ASN A 84 -11.57 3.67 2.80
C ASN A 84 -10.64 3.20 3.93
N LYS A 85 -9.97 2.04 3.78
CA LYS A 85 -9.00 1.55 4.75
C LYS A 85 -7.75 2.44 4.80
N ILE A 86 -7.23 2.85 3.64
CA ILE A 86 -6.08 3.77 3.55
C ILE A 86 -6.42 5.08 4.26
N ASP A 87 -7.59 5.65 4.01
CA ASP A 87 -8.06 6.86 4.69
C ASP A 87 -8.17 6.69 6.20
N ASP A 88 -8.73 5.58 6.65
CA ASP A 88 -8.83 5.26 8.07
C ASP A 88 -7.46 5.17 8.75
N PHE A 89 -6.51 4.46 8.14
CA PHE A 89 -5.15 4.33 8.68
C PHE A 89 -4.43 5.68 8.72
N THR A 90 -4.65 6.51 7.71
CA THR A 90 -4.04 7.84 7.62
C THR A 90 -4.47 8.73 8.76
N ARG A 91 -5.77 8.73 9.09
CA ARG A 91 -6.27 9.44 10.26
C ARG A 91 -5.65 8.89 11.54
N LYS A 92 -5.61 7.56 11.68
CA LYS A 92 -5.07 6.87 12.88
C LYS A 92 -3.57 7.07 13.10
N VAL A 93 -2.80 7.39 12.06
CA VAL A 93 -1.34 7.64 12.16
C VAL A 93 -0.96 9.10 11.88
N SER A 94 -1.93 10.00 11.81
CA SER A 94 -1.70 11.42 11.48
C SER A 94 -0.86 12.18 12.52
N ASP A 95 -0.76 11.66 13.74
CA ASP A 95 0.06 12.19 14.81
C ASP A 95 1.55 11.82 14.69
N LEU A 96 1.89 10.87 13.80
CA LEU A 96 3.28 10.53 13.46
C LEU A 96 3.92 11.65 12.61
N LYS A 97 4.41 12.68 13.29
CA LYS A 97 5.11 13.79 12.65
C LYS A 97 6.60 13.48 12.50
N LEU A 98 7.11 13.74 11.31
CA LEU A 98 8.56 13.80 11.10
C LEU A 98 9.10 15.09 11.72
N GLY A 99 10.30 15.00 12.32
CA GLY A 99 10.96 16.17 12.91
C GLY A 99 11.26 17.25 11.87
N GLN A 100 11.46 18.49 12.33
CA GLN A 100 11.72 19.67 11.46
C GLN A 100 12.90 19.46 10.49
N GLN A 101 13.89 18.65 10.88
CA GLN A 101 15.02 18.28 10.02
C GLN A 101 14.62 17.56 8.72
N TYR A 102 13.39 17.06 8.61
CA TYR A 102 12.86 16.36 7.43
C TYR A 102 11.75 17.14 6.72
N LEU A 103 11.59 18.44 7.01
CA LEU A 103 10.48 19.25 6.49
C LEU A 103 10.36 19.19 4.95
N ARG A 104 11.49 19.21 4.22
CA ARG A 104 11.48 19.13 2.75
C ARG A 104 10.91 17.79 2.26
N GLN A 105 11.25 16.70 2.93
CA GLN A 105 10.76 15.37 2.61
C GLN A 105 9.30 15.18 3.02
N VAL A 106 8.86 15.79 4.12
CA VAL A 106 7.45 15.85 4.52
C VAL A 106 6.61 16.53 3.45
N ILE A 107 7.08 17.67 2.90
CA ILE A 107 6.36 18.40 1.85
C ILE A 107 6.28 17.57 0.57
N LEU A 108 7.41 16.98 0.14
CA LEU A 108 7.46 16.13 -1.06
C LEU A 108 6.51 14.93 -0.91
N TYR A 109 6.63 14.18 0.18
CA TYR A 109 5.81 13.01 0.43
C TYR A 109 4.33 13.35 0.62
N GLY A 110 4.02 14.39 1.40
CA GLY A 110 2.64 14.83 1.60
C GLY A 110 1.95 15.18 0.28
N ARG A 111 2.68 15.84 -0.64
CA ARG A 111 2.19 16.12 -1.99
C ARG A 111 1.95 14.82 -2.78
N ASP A 112 2.91 13.91 -2.78
CA ASP A 112 2.84 12.67 -3.56
C ASP A 112 1.76 11.72 -3.03
N GLU A 113 1.58 11.65 -1.70
CA GLU A 113 0.48 10.93 -1.05
C GLU A 113 -0.87 11.54 -1.43
N GLN A 114 -1.02 12.87 -1.35
CA GLN A 114 -2.27 13.54 -1.74
C GLN A 114 -2.60 13.31 -3.21
N ARG A 115 -1.59 13.40 -4.09
CA ARG A 115 -1.75 13.12 -5.51
C ARG A 115 -2.26 11.70 -5.75
N LEU A 116 -1.65 10.73 -5.08
CA LEU A 116 -2.06 9.34 -5.18
C LEU A 116 -3.50 9.15 -4.69
N ARG A 117 -3.86 9.69 -3.53
CA ARG A 117 -5.24 9.66 -3.01
C ARG A 117 -6.26 10.20 -4.02
N ASN A 118 -5.98 11.34 -4.64
CA ASN A 118 -6.88 11.91 -5.66
C ASN A 118 -7.07 10.97 -6.86
N VAL A 119 -6.00 10.28 -7.26
CA VAL A 119 -6.05 9.26 -8.32
C VAL A 119 -6.87 8.05 -7.87
N LEU A 120 -6.72 7.60 -6.62
CA LEU A 120 -7.45 6.46 -6.06
C LEU A 120 -8.94 6.75 -5.86
N ASP A 121 -9.29 7.91 -5.33
CA ASP A 121 -10.67 8.38 -5.19
C ASP A 121 -11.37 8.40 -6.56
N THR A 122 -10.68 8.93 -7.58
CA THR A 122 -11.18 8.92 -8.95
C THR A 122 -11.36 7.50 -9.48
N LEU A 123 -10.34 6.65 -9.29
CA LEU A 123 -10.41 5.24 -9.68
C LEU A 123 -11.55 4.50 -8.96
N ALA A 124 -11.79 4.77 -7.68
CA ALA A 124 -12.84 4.16 -6.85
C ALA A 124 -14.26 4.58 -7.28
N ARG A 125 -14.42 5.75 -7.90
CA ARG A 125 -15.68 6.22 -8.49
C ARG A 125 -15.99 5.64 -9.86
N MET A 126 -14.99 5.15 -10.60
CA MET A 126 -15.20 4.56 -11.92
C MET A 126 -16.12 3.34 -11.85
N LYS A 127 -17.08 3.26 -12.78
CA LYS A 127 -17.89 2.06 -13.00
C LYS A 127 -17.76 1.60 -14.45
N PHE A 128 -17.67 0.30 -14.68
CA PHE A 128 -17.68 -0.23 -16.04
C PHE A 128 -19.07 -0.79 -16.35
N SER A 129 -19.75 -0.20 -17.34
CA SER A 129 -21.12 -0.57 -17.71
C SER A 129 -21.29 -0.43 -19.22
N ASN A 130 -21.85 -1.46 -19.85
CA ASN A 130 -22.11 -1.49 -21.30
C ASN A 130 -20.85 -1.21 -22.14
N GLY A 131 -19.71 -1.79 -21.77
CA GLY A 131 -18.45 -1.61 -22.51
C GLY A 131 -17.78 -0.24 -22.31
N GLN A 132 -18.36 0.65 -21.51
CA GLN A 132 -17.85 2.00 -21.27
C GLN A 132 -17.67 2.28 -19.78
N TYR A 133 -16.79 3.23 -19.49
CA TYR A 133 -16.61 3.74 -18.14
C TYR A 133 -17.61 4.87 -17.86
N LYS A 134 -18.17 4.86 -16.65
CA LYS A 134 -19.09 5.87 -16.13
C LYS A 134 -18.56 6.44 -14.81
N GLY A 135 -19.04 7.63 -14.43
CA GLY A 135 -18.69 8.31 -13.18
C GLY A 135 -17.46 9.22 -13.26
N ILE A 136 -16.93 9.41 -14.47
CA ILE A 136 -15.86 10.36 -14.81
C ILE A 136 -16.16 10.96 -16.17
N ASP A 137 -16.08 12.28 -16.27
CA ASP A 137 -16.37 13.01 -17.50
C ASP A 137 -15.19 12.93 -18.50
N ASP A 138 -13.94 13.01 -18.01
CA ASP A 138 -12.72 12.92 -18.83
C ASP A 138 -11.82 11.75 -18.41
N ILE A 139 -12.17 10.55 -18.85
CA ILE A 139 -11.40 9.34 -18.54
C ILE A 139 -10.05 9.28 -19.26
N GLN A 140 -9.97 9.86 -20.47
CA GLN A 140 -8.75 9.87 -21.25
C GLN A 140 -7.74 10.83 -20.63
N GLY A 141 -8.16 12.04 -20.24
CA GLY A 141 -7.31 13.00 -19.53
C GLY A 141 -6.89 12.49 -18.15
N TRP A 142 -7.77 11.76 -17.42
CA TRP A 142 -7.34 11.07 -16.20
C TRP A 142 -6.22 10.07 -16.49
N ALA A 143 -6.36 9.23 -17.52
CA ALA A 143 -5.37 8.23 -17.88
C ALA A 143 -4.04 8.89 -18.31
N ASP A 144 -4.09 9.97 -19.09
CA ASP A 144 -2.92 10.75 -19.49
C ASP A 144 -2.22 11.37 -18.27
N SER A 145 -3.00 11.87 -17.31
CA SER A 145 -2.50 12.42 -16.05
C SER A 145 -1.81 11.37 -15.18
N VAL A 146 -2.33 10.13 -15.16
CA VAL A 146 -1.74 9.00 -14.44
C VAL A 146 -0.44 8.54 -15.10
N LEU A 147 -0.41 8.46 -16.44
CA LEU A 147 0.72 7.98 -17.23
C LEU A 147 1.77 9.04 -17.58
N SER A 148 1.56 10.28 -17.14
CA SER A 148 2.46 11.40 -17.40
C SER A 148 3.91 11.06 -16.98
N HIS A 149 4.87 11.52 -17.78
CA HIS A 149 6.30 11.38 -17.49
C HIS A 149 6.84 12.49 -16.57
N GLY A 150 6.01 13.49 -16.22
CA GLY A 150 6.37 14.57 -15.31
C GLY A 150 6.39 14.12 -13.85
N SER A 151 6.76 15.05 -12.96
CA SER A 151 6.82 14.81 -11.50
C SER A 151 5.51 14.35 -10.88
N ASP A 152 4.38 14.61 -11.55
CA ASP A 152 3.03 14.39 -11.05
C ASP A 152 2.39 13.10 -11.61
N GLY A 153 3.12 12.39 -12.48
CA GLY A 153 2.76 11.07 -12.97
C GLY A 153 2.92 10.01 -11.88
N ILE A 154 2.08 8.97 -11.93
CA ILE A 154 2.06 7.94 -10.88
C ILE A 154 3.39 7.20 -10.78
N ASN A 155 4.16 7.08 -11.87
CA ASN A 155 5.50 6.51 -11.80
C ASN A 155 6.43 7.27 -10.83
N SER A 156 6.50 8.60 -10.97
CA SER A 156 7.33 9.45 -10.13
C SER A 156 6.86 9.44 -8.68
N VAL A 157 5.54 9.47 -8.47
CA VAL A 157 4.92 9.33 -7.14
C VAL A 157 5.30 8.00 -6.50
N LEU A 158 5.14 6.88 -7.21
CA LEU A 158 5.50 5.55 -6.71
C LEU A 158 7.00 5.43 -6.43
N PHE A 159 7.85 5.99 -7.29
CA PHE A 159 9.29 6.03 -7.07
C PHE A 159 9.63 6.74 -5.76
N ASN A 160 9.07 7.92 -5.52
CA ASN A 160 9.30 8.68 -4.29
C ASN A 160 8.78 7.93 -3.06
N LEU A 161 7.61 7.29 -3.15
CA LEU A 161 7.08 6.47 -2.05
C LEU A 161 7.99 5.30 -1.72
N LEU A 162 8.53 4.61 -2.73
CA LEU A 162 9.47 3.50 -2.56
C LEU A 162 10.79 3.95 -1.93
N GLU A 163 11.32 5.13 -2.33
CA GLU A 163 12.52 5.72 -1.71
C GLU A 163 12.33 6.00 -0.21
N MET A 164 11.12 6.26 0.26
CA MET A 164 10.88 6.40 1.71
C MET A 164 10.97 5.08 2.46
N VAL A 165 10.52 3.99 1.84
CA VAL A 165 10.55 2.66 2.46
C VAL A 165 11.96 2.09 2.43
N LYS A 166 12.63 2.24 1.28
CA LYS A 166 13.96 1.72 1.02
C LYS A 166 14.78 2.80 0.29
N PRO A 167 15.40 3.72 1.04
CA PRO A 167 16.18 4.80 0.46
C PRO A 167 17.33 4.25 -0.37
N ARG A 168 17.46 4.73 -1.60
CA ARG A 168 18.66 4.54 -2.45
C ARG A 168 19.45 5.83 -2.55
N SER A 169 18.83 6.93 -2.14
CA SER A 169 19.38 8.28 -2.07
C SER A 169 19.55 8.73 -0.62
N SER A 170 20.11 9.93 -0.43
CA SER A 170 20.21 10.59 0.87
C SER A 170 18.88 11.19 1.37
N ILE A 171 17.73 10.81 0.77
CA ILE A 171 16.40 11.13 1.30
C ILE A 171 16.33 10.66 2.76
N PHE A 172 15.79 11.52 3.65
CA PHE A 172 15.76 11.30 5.10
C PHE A 172 17.15 11.06 5.74
N GLY A 173 18.22 11.59 5.15
CA GLY A 173 19.58 11.33 5.62
C GLY A 173 20.01 9.87 5.45
N GLY A 174 19.42 9.16 4.47
CA GLY A 174 19.67 7.75 4.19
C GLY A 174 18.85 6.77 5.05
N LYS A 175 18.01 7.28 5.96
CA LYS A 175 17.14 6.46 6.81
C LYS A 175 15.79 6.21 6.14
N SER A 176 15.19 5.05 6.36
CA SER A 176 13.80 4.85 5.94
C SER A 176 12.82 5.61 6.84
N LEU A 177 11.63 5.89 6.31
CA LEU A 177 10.51 6.43 7.07
C LEU A 177 10.20 5.57 8.30
N PHE A 178 10.26 4.25 8.13
CA PHE A 178 10.03 3.28 9.21
C PHE A 178 11.15 3.27 10.25
N GLU A 179 12.40 3.54 9.86
CA GLU A 179 13.50 3.70 10.82
C GLU A 179 13.32 4.95 11.69
N ILE A 180 12.86 6.05 11.09
CA ILE A 180 12.58 7.29 11.84
C ILE A 180 11.46 7.04 12.85
N TYR A 181 10.35 6.43 12.42
CA TYR A 181 9.25 6.12 13.33
C TYR A 181 9.62 5.08 14.37
N HIS A 182 10.46 4.10 14.03
CA HIS A 182 11.00 3.16 15.01
C HIS A 182 11.74 3.90 16.12
N GLN A 183 12.63 4.83 15.78
CA GLN A 183 13.38 5.64 16.76
C GLN A 183 12.44 6.49 17.64
N GLN A 184 11.40 7.07 17.05
CA GLN A 184 10.42 7.88 17.80
C GLN A 184 9.54 7.05 18.75
N LEU A 185 9.22 5.81 18.39
CA LEU A 185 8.26 4.98 19.12
C LEU A 185 8.91 3.95 20.06
N LYS A 186 10.25 3.79 20.03
CA LYS A 186 10.97 2.74 20.80
C LYS A 186 10.70 2.78 22.32
N GLY A 187 10.32 3.94 22.88
CA GLY A 187 9.94 4.10 24.29
C GLY A 187 8.44 3.91 24.59
N HIS A 188 7.61 3.67 23.57
CA HIS A 188 6.15 3.59 23.66
C HIS A 188 5.65 2.30 23.01
N LEU A 189 6.04 1.14 23.56
CA LEU A 189 5.87 -0.19 22.98
C LEU A 189 4.43 -0.51 22.48
N GLU A 190 3.41 -0.09 23.24
CA GLU A 190 2.00 -0.25 22.83
C GLU A 190 1.72 0.51 21.53
N GLN A 191 2.04 1.81 21.49
CA GLN A 191 1.87 2.64 20.31
C GLN A 191 2.77 2.20 19.16
N TYR A 192 3.98 1.73 19.45
CA TYR A 192 4.91 1.19 18.47
C TYR A 192 4.24 0.09 17.65
N SER A 193 3.75 -0.95 18.33
CA SER A 193 3.24 -2.15 17.67
C SER A 193 2.00 -1.86 16.80
N ILE A 194 1.16 -0.91 17.21
CA ILE A 194 -0.05 -0.53 16.49
C ILE A 194 0.30 0.42 15.35
N LYS A 195 1.00 1.52 15.63
CA LYS A 195 1.27 2.58 14.65
C LYS A 195 2.21 2.11 13.55
N MET A 196 3.22 1.28 13.85
CA MET A 196 4.11 0.75 12.82
C MET A 196 3.35 -0.15 11.84
N ARG A 197 2.43 -1.01 12.32
CA ARG A 197 1.60 -1.88 11.46
C ARG A 197 0.58 -1.09 10.65
N LEU A 198 -0.08 -0.10 11.26
CA LEU A 198 -1.03 0.77 10.55
C LEU A 198 -0.31 1.60 9.47
N LYS A 199 0.89 2.13 9.78
CA LYS A 199 1.70 2.87 8.80
C LYS A 199 2.19 1.97 7.68
N ALA A 200 2.59 0.74 7.98
CA ALA A 200 2.95 -0.27 6.98
C ALA A 200 1.77 -0.58 6.06
N ALA A 201 0.57 -0.78 6.63
CA ALA A 201 -0.66 -1.03 5.87
C ALA A 201 -1.01 0.15 4.97
N GLN A 202 -0.91 1.39 5.48
CA GLN A 202 -1.15 2.60 4.70
C GLN A 202 -0.18 2.69 3.50
N ILE A 203 1.13 2.59 3.72
CA ILE A 203 2.13 2.71 2.65
C ILE A 203 2.01 1.58 1.63
N TYR A 204 1.83 0.34 2.09
CA TYR A 204 1.65 -0.80 1.19
C TYR A 204 0.38 -0.65 0.33
N GLY A 205 -0.73 -0.25 0.96
CA GLY A 205 -1.99 0.01 0.27
C GLY A 205 -1.85 1.10 -0.77
N LEU A 206 -1.18 2.21 -0.43
CA LEU A 206 -0.91 3.30 -1.37
C LEU A 206 -0.10 2.81 -2.58
N ILE A 207 1.06 2.19 -2.37
CA ILE A 207 1.92 1.70 -3.46
C ILE A 207 1.17 0.72 -4.36
N GLY A 208 0.46 -0.26 -3.77
CA GLY A 208 -0.29 -1.26 -4.53
C GLY A 208 -1.42 -0.65 -5.36
N SER A 209 -2.14 0.31 -4.77
CA SER A 209 -3.22 1.01 -5.46
C SER A 209 -2.68 1.93 -6.58
N GLY A 210 -1.50 2.51 -6.42
CA GLY A 210 -0.85 3.29 -7.47
C GLY A 210 -0.46 2.44 -8.68
N TYR A 211 0.12 1.26 -8.48
CA TYR A 211 0.36 0.32 -9.58
C TYR A 211 -0.94 -0.07 -10.29
N ARG A 212 -2.01 -0.29 -9.51
CA ARG A 212 -3.31 -0.59 -10.09
C ARG A 212 -3.89 0.58 -10.90
N ALA A 213 -3.78 1.81 -10.41
CA ALA A 213 -4.20 3.00 -11.14
C ALA A 213 -3.43 3.13 -12.46
N TRP A 214 -2.11 2.91 -12.43
CA TRP A 214 -1.26 2.88 -13.62
C TRP A 214 -1.77 1.85 -14.62
N ILE A 215 -1.98 0.60 -14.21
CA ILE A 215 -2.45 -0.44 -15.13
C ILE A 215 -3.83 -0.10 -15.70
N ARG A 216 -4.74 0.45 -14.89
CA ARG A 216 -6.04 0.89 -15.38
C ARG A 216 -5.91 2.00 -16.42
N ALA A 217 -4.99 2.93 -16.23
CA ALA A 217 -4.72 3.96 -17.22
C ALA A 217 -4.15 3.36 -18.52
N LEU A 218 -3.24 2.38 -18.45
CA LEU A 218 -2.76 1.66 -19.64
C LEU A 218 -3.90 0.99 -20.41
N LEU A 219 -4.84 0.35 -19.70
CA LEU A 219 -6.03 -0.25 -20.30
C LEU A 219 -6.91 0.78 -21.01
N ILE A 220 -7.16 1.93 -20.39
CA ILE A 220 -7.94 3.02 -21.00
C ILE A 220 -7.25 3.57 -22.26
N LYS A 221 -5.92 3.57 -22.29
CA LYS A 221 -5.13 3.98 -23.46
C LYS A 221 -4.92 2.86 -24.49
N GLY A 222 -5.43 1.65 -24.26
CA GLY A 222 -5.21 0.49 -25.14
C GLY A 222 -3.74 0.05 -25.24
N ARG A 223 -2.94 0.30 -24.20
CA ARG A 223 -1.51 -0.04 -24.14
C ARG A 223 -1.28 -1.42 -23.54
N ASP A 224 -1.93 -2.43 -24.12
CA ASP A 224 -1.99 -3.77 -23.55
C ASP A 224 -0.61 -4.43 -23.39
N GLY A 225 0.34 -4.12 -24.28
CA GLY A 225 1.71 -4.62 -24.21
C GLY A 225 2.49 -4.22 -22.95
N ASP A 226 2.12 -3.10 -22.31
CA ASP A 226 2.80 -2.60 -21.11
C ASP A 226 2.20 -3.15 -19.81
N ILE A 227 1.01 -3.77 -19.88
CA ILE A 227 0.23 -4.18 -18.71
C ILE A 227 0.95 -5.27 -17.93
N LEU A 228 1.36 -6.35 -18.60
CA LEU A 228 1.97 -7.50 -17.92
C LEU A 228 3.27 -7.08 -17.22
N THR A 229 4.10 -6.28 -17.89
CA THR A 229 5.33 -5.73 -17.33
C THR A 229 5.04 -4.86 -16.10
N THR A 230 4.02 -4.00 -16.16
CA THR A 230 3.62 -3.15 -15.03
C THR A 230 3.07 -3.97 -13.86
N VAL A 231 2.29 -5.02 -14.11
CA VAL A 231 1.81 -5.96 -13.09
C VAL A 231 2.99 -6.64 -12.38
N GLN A 232 3.95 -7.17 -13.14
CA GLN A 232 5.12 -7.85 -12.57
C GLN A 232 6.02 -6.89 -11.79
N ALA A 233 6.25 -5.69 -12.32
CA ALA A 233 6.97 -4.64 -11.61
C ALA A 233 6.30 -4.30 -10.29
N GLY A 234 4.97 -4.10 -10.29
CA GLY A 234 4.19 -3.82 -9.09
C GLY A 234 4.32 -4.92 -8.04
N LYS A 235 4.16 -6.19 -8.43
CA LYS A 235 4.31 -7.33 -7.51
C LYS A 235 5.71 -7.43 -6.92
N SER A 236 6.74 -7.29 -7.75
CA SER A 236 8.13 -7.30 -7.31
C SER A 236 8.40 -6.18 -6.29
N LYS A 237 7.93 -4.95 -6.55
CA LYS A 237 8.10 -3.83 -5.62
C LYS A 237 7.33 -4.00 -4.32
N LEU A 238 6.12 -4.54 -4.38
CA LEU A 238 5.34 -4.82 -3.17
C LEU A 238 6.03 -5.89 -2.29
N LYS A 239 6.62 -6.93 -2.90
CA LYS A 239 7.43 -7.91 -2.18
C LYS A 239 8.65 -7.26 -1.51
N ASP A 240 9.37 -6.39 -2.22
CA ASP A 240 10.51 -5.64 -1.66
C ASP A 240 10.08 -4.77 -0.46
N VAL A 241 8.92 -4.12 -0.57
CA VAL A 241 8.33 -3.29 0.50
C VAL A 241 7.98 -4.14 1.72
N CYS A 242 7.31 -5.28 1.55
CA CYS A 242 7.04 -6.23 2.63
C CYS A 242 8.32 -6.64 3.36
N GLN A 243 9.33 -7.09 2.62
CA GLN A 243 10.61 -7.53 3.19
C GLN A 243 11.29 -6.39 3.97
N SER A 244 11.27 -5.17 3.45
CA SER A 244 11.88 -4.00 4.09
C SER A 244 11.15 -3.60 5.38
N MET A 245 9.84 -3.80 5.44
CA MET A 245 9.02 -3.46 6.61
C MET A 245 9.02 -4.56 7.68
N LYS A 246 9.37 -5.81 7.34
CA LYS A 246 9.32 -6.98 8.22
C LYS A 246 9.91 -6.72 9.61
N LYS A 247 11.13 -6.18 9.68
CA LYS A 247 11.83 -5.89 10.94
C LYS A 247 11.13 -4.88 11.86
N TYR A 248 10.14 -4.15 11.37
CA TYR A 248 9.40 -3.15 12.13
C TYR A 248 8.00 -3.61 12.54
N VAL A 249 7.45 -4.62 11.84
CA VAL A 249 6.12 -5.19 12.10
C VAL A 249 6.19 -6.50 12.89
N ASP A 250 7.33 -7.21 12.79
CA ASP A 250 7.67 -8.37 13.61
C ASP A 250 8.25 -7.88 14.95
N TYR A 251 7.50 -8.15 16.03
CA TYR A 251 7.79 -7.62 17.35
C TYR A 251 8.99 -8.31 18.02
N GLU A 252 9.28 -9.56 17.65
CA GLU A 252 10.36 -10.40 18.20
C GLU A 252 11.78 -9.82 18.04
N LYS A 253 11.98 -8.86 17.14
CA LYS A 253 13.30 -8.25 16.88
C LYS A 253 13.48 -6.84 17.44
N VAL A 254 12.49 -6.34 18.17
CA VAL A 254 12.47 -4.95 18.69
C VAL A 254 12.97 -4.87 20.15
N LEU A 255 12.99 -6.00 20.86
CA LEU A 255 13.67 -6.20 22.14
C LEU A 255 15.16 -6.54 21.90
#